data_AF-A0A927X753-F1
#
_entry.id   AF-A0A927X753-F1
#
_cell.length_a   1.000
_cell.length_b   1.000
_cell.length_c   1.000
_cell.angle_alpha   90.00
_cell.angle_beta   90.00
_cell.angle_gamma   90.00
#
_symmetry.space_group_name_H-M   'P 1'
#
loop_
_entity.id
_entity.type
_entity.pdbx_description
1 polymer ?
#
loop_
_entity_poly.entity_id
_entity_poly.type
_entity_poly.pdbx_seq_one_letter_code
_entity_poly.pdbx_strand_id
1 'polypeptide(L)'
;MNSELKNKLDEFIEDFLQVKEVKQYLLLKKEILESSEIKDLQSSLKKAQKEMALSLGTPSYNENKKIYLELKDRYDRHHLIVNFNVMQEEVSYLLDELKNRLELK
;
A
#
# COMPACT_ATOMS: atom_id res chain seq x y z
N MET A 1 -20.55 -4.80 -24.78
CA MET A 1 -21.02 -3.87 -23.73
C MET A 1 -21.78 -2.75 -24.41
N ASN A 2 -23.01 -2.45 -23.98
CA ASN A 2 -23.80 -1.35 -24.54
C ASN A 2 -23.07 -0.01 -24.27
N SER A 3 -23.00 0.89 -25.27
CA SER A 3 -22.34 2.20 -25.13
C SER A 3 -22.92 3.03 -23.99
N GLU A 4 -24.22 2.92 -23.74
CA GLU A 4 -24.87 3.58 -22.60
C GLU A 4 -24.38 3.05 -21.25
N LEU A 5 -24.20 1.73 -21.13
CA LEU A 5 -23.69 1.10 -19.92
C LEU A 5 -22.23 1.49 -19.68
N LYS A 6 -21.44 1.58 -20.75
CA LYS A 6 -20.06 2.06 -20.67
C LYS A 6 -20.01 3.50 -20.13
N ASN A 7 -20.80 4.41 -20.70
CA ASN A 7 -20.82 5.81 -20.26
C ASN A 7 -21.21 5.94 -18.78
N LYS A 8 -22.21 5.19 -18.32
CA LYS A 8 -22.60 5.17 -16.90
C LYS A 8 -21.51 4.63 -15.97
N LEU A 9 -20.75 3.63 -16.43
CA LEU A 9 -19.60 3.11 -15.68
C LEU A 9 -18.46 4.12 -15.62
N ASP A 10 -18.19 4.81 -16.74
CA ASP A 10 -17.16 5.85 -16.80
C ASP A 10 -17.52 7.02 -15.87
N GLU A 11 -18.78 7.50 -15.90
CA GLU A 11 -19.30 8.52 -14.97
C GLU A 11 -19.17 8.09 -13.50
N PHE A 12 -19.55 6.85 -13.18
CA PHE A 12 -19.41 6.31 -11.83
C PHE A 12 -17.94 6.26 -11.38
N ILE A 13 -17.02 5.88 -12.26
CA ILE A 13 -15.58 5.85 -11.95
C ILE A 13 -15.09 7.27 -11.68
N GLU A 14 -15.48 8.25 -12.49
CA GLU A 14 -15.10 9.65 -12.28
C GLU A 14 -15.59 10.17 -10.93
N ASP A 15 -16.85 9.90 -10.58
CA ASP A 15 -17.44 10.26 -9.29
C ASP A 15 -16.76 9.54 -8.13
N PHE A 16 -16.46 8.25 -8.27
CA PHE A 16 -15.75 7.48 -7.26
C PHE A 16 -14.34 8.03 -7.01
N LEU A 17 -13.64 8.47 -8.06
CA LEU A 17 -12.35 9.15 -7.93
C LEU A 17 -12.47 10.52 -7.23
N GLN A 18 -13.68 11.11 -7.20
CA GLN A 18 -13.91 12.35 -6.48
C GLN A 18 -14.16 12.17 -4.97
N VAL A 19 -14.44 10.95 -4.50
CA VAL A 19 -14.64 10.64 -3.08
C VAL A 19 -13.40 11.03 -2.28
N LYS A 20 -13.60 11.69 -1.13
CA LYS A 20 -12.52 12.29 -0.33
C LYS A 20 -11.46 11.26 0.06
N GLU A 21 -11.89 10.09 0.50
CA GLU A 21 -11.07 8.97 0.93
C GLU A 21 -10.22 8.44 -0.24
N VAL A 22 -10.84 8.30 -1.43
CA VAL A 22 -10.16 7.87 -2.65
C VAL A 22 -9.12 8.88 -3.11
N LYS A 23 -9.45 10.19 -3.07
CA LYS A 23 -8.47 11.26 -3.35
C LYS A 23 -7.28 11.20 -2.40
N GLN A 24 -7.54 11.06 -1.10
CA GLN A 24 -6.48 11.02 -0.10
C GLN A 24 -5.59 9.79 -0.26
N TYR A 25 -6.18 8.62 -0.54
CA TYR A 25 -5.45 7.40 -0.88
C TYR A 25 -4.54 7.59 -2.10
N LEU A 26 -5.06 8.18 -3.18
CA LEU A 26 -4.28 8.44 -4.40
C LEU A 26 -3.15 9.45 -4.17
N LEU A 27 -3.38 10.48 -3.36
CA LEU A 27 -2.36 11.44 -2.97
C LEU A 27 -1.23 10.77 -2.19
N LEU A 28 -1.55 10.00 -1.14
CA LEU A 28 -0.55 9.28 -0.34
C LEU A 28 0.23 8.27 -1.18
N LYS A 29 -0.45 7.56 -2.09
CA LYS A 29 0.20 6.67 -3.05
C LYS A 29 1.25 7.39 -3.88
N LYS A 30 0.93 8.59 -4.37
CA LYS A 30 1.85 9.42 -5.14
C LYS A 30 3.03 9.90 -4.27
N GLU A 31 2.76 10.41 -3.08
CA GLU A 31 3.81 10.87 -2.15
C GLU A 31 4.78 9.73 -1.79
N ILE A 32 4.28 8.52 -1.55
CA ILE A 32 5.12 7.32 -1.34
C ILE A 32 5.98 7.01 -2.56
N LEU A 33 5.41 7.06 -3.76
CA LEU A 33 6.12 6.79 -5.01
C LEU A 33 7.18 7.86 -5.33
N GLU A 34 7.01 9.09 -4.86
CA GLU A 34 7.94 10.19 -5.09
C GLU A 34 8.99 10.30 -3.99
N SER A 35 8.70 9.81 -2.77
CA SER A 35 9.59 9.87 -1.61
C SER A 35 10.88 9.06 -1.82
N SER A 36 12.01 9.76 -1.83
CA SER A 36 13.35 9.16 -1.81
C SER A 36 13.60 8.40 -0.51
N GLU A 37 13.16 8.96 0.63
CA GLU A 37 13.30 8.33 1.94
C GLU A 37 12.64 6.94 1.98
N ILE A 38 11.40 6.82 1.48
CA ILE A 38 10.71 5.53 1.41
C ILE A 38 11.43 4.56 0.47
N LYS A 39 11.89 5.02 -0.70
CA LYS A 39 12.64 4.18 -1.65
C LYS A 39 13.92 3.65 -1.04
N ASP A 40 14.67 4.51 -0.34
CA ASP A 40 15.91 4.14 0.33
C ASP A 40 15.63 3.12 1.44
N LEU A 41 14.58 3.35 2.25
CA LEU A 41 14.17 2.43 3.31
C LEU A 41 13.75 1.06 2.76
N GLN A 42 12.99 1.01 1.67
CA GLN A 42 12.62 -0.23 0.98
C GLN A 42 13.85 -0.97 0.42
N SER A 43 14.80 -0.23 -0.15
CA SER A 43 16.07 -0.78 -0.64
C SER A 43 16.90 -1.38 0.50
N SER A 44 17.06 -0.66 1.61
CA SER A 44 17.73 -1.13 2.82
C SER A 44 17.04 -2.36 3.40
N LEU A 45 15.70 -2.36 3.49
CA LEU A 45 14.93 -3.49 3.99
C LEU A 45 15.15 -4.74 3.13
N LYS A 46 15.11 -4.61 1.80
CA LYS A 46 15.34 -5.70 0.86
C LYS A 46 16.76 -6.25 0.98
N LYS A 47 17.76 -5.37 1.15
CA LYS A 47 19.15 -5.77 1.38
C LYS A 47 19.29 -6.54 2.70
N ALA A 48 18.77 -6.01 3.80
CA ALA A 48 18.83 -6.65 5.12
C ALA A 48 18.09 -8.00 5.13
N GLN A 49 16.94 -8.10 4.45
CA GLN A 49 16.21 -9.37 4.31
C GLN A 49 17.05 -10.41 3.57
N LYS A 50 17.74 -10.01 2.49
CA LYS A 50 18.65 -10.89 1.74
C LYS A 50 19.84 -11.33 2.60
N GLU A 51 20.47 -10.40 3.33
CA GLU A 51 21.60 -10.70 4.21
C GLU A 51 21.21 -11.62 5.36
N MET A 52 20.02 -11.43 5.95
CA MET A 52 19.43 -12.34 6.95
C MET A 52 19.18 -13.74 6.37
N ALA A 53 18.66 -13.83 5.14
CA ALA A 53 18.43 -15.12 4.48
C ALA A 53 19.75 -15.85 4.17
N LEU A 54 20.78 -15.12 3.74
CA LEU A 54 22.10 -15.68 3.46
C LEU A 54 22.87 -16.08 4.71
N SER A 55 22.56 -15.52 5.88
CA SER A 55 23.18 -15.90 7.16
C SER A 55 22.43 -17.02 7.89
N LEU A 56 21.44 -17.67 7.27
CA LEU A 56 20.75 -18.80 7.88
C LEU A 56 21.76 -19.91 8.28
N GLY A 57 21.71 -20.32 9.54
CA GLY A 57 22.62 -21.33 10.09
C GLY A 57 24.03 -20.83 10.43
N THR A 58 24.32 -19.54 10.25
CA THR A 58 25.59 -18.94 10.67
C THR A 58 25.43 -18.19 12.01
N PRO A 59 26.54 -17.94 12.75
CA PRO A 59 26.49 -17.13 13.97
C PRO A 59 25.97 -15.70 13.75
N SER A 60 26.10 -15.15 12.54
CA SER A 60 25.65 -13.80 12.20
C SER A 60 24.14 -13.69 11.91
N TYR A 61 23.39 -14.81 11.92
CA TYR A 61 21.93 -14.78 11.70
C TYR A 61 21.19 -13.82 12.63
N ASN A 62 21.46 -13.91 13.94
CA ASN A 62 20.73 -13.14 14.94
C ASN A 62 20.98 -11.63 14.80
N GLU A 63 22.21 -11.24 14.43
CA GLU A 63 22.56 -9.85 14.17
C GLU A 63 21.86 -9.32 12.92
N ASN A 64 21.92 -10.07 11.81
CA ASN A 64 21.23 -9.68 10.57
C ASN A 64 19.70 -9.63 10.75
N LYS A 65 19.14 -10.54 11.56
CA LYS A 65 17.72 -10.52 11.93
C LYS A 65 17.36 -9.26 12.70
N LYS A 66 18.19 -8.82 13.65
CA LYS A 66 17.96 -7.58 14.40
C LYS A 66 17.94 -6.37 13.47
N ILE A 67 18.92 -6.26 12.58
CA ILE A 67 18.99 -5.17 11.57
C ILE A 67 17.73 -5.16 10.70
N TYR A 68 17.31 -6.32 10.19
CA TYR A 68 16.08 -6.42 9.40
C TYR A 68 14.84 -5.97 10.19
N LEU A 69 14.69 -6.41 11.44
CA LEU A 69 13.53 -6.06 12.27
C LEU A 69 13.51 -4.56 12.61
N GLU A 70 14.65 -3.93 12.87
CA GLU A 70 14.74 -2.49 13.10
C GLU A 70 14.34 -1.68 11.85
N LEU A 71 14.83 -2.08 10.67
CA LEU A 71 14.43 -1.45 9.42
C LEU A 71 12.95 -1.66 9.10
N LYS A 72 12.43 -2.85 9.41
CA LYS A 72 11.00 -3.16 9.24
C LYS A 72 10.13 -2.28 10.13
N ASP A 73 10.47 -2.17 11.42
CA ASP A 73 9.73 -1.33 12.37
C ASP A 73 9.74 0.14 11.94
N ARG A 74 10.89 0.64 11.46
CA ARG A 74 10.97 1.99 10.88
C ARG A 74 10.07 2.18 9.66
N TYR A 75 10.01 1.20 8.77
CA TYR A 75 9.16 1.26 7.58
C TYR A 75 7.67 1.22 7.95
N ASP A 76 7.29 0.26 8.81
CA ASP A 76 5.91 0.06 9.24
C ASP A 76 5.37 1.27 10.03
N ARG A 77 6.23 1.98 10.77
CA ARG A 77 5.86 3.19 11.55
C ARG A 77 6.01 4.49 10.77
N HIS A 78 6.49 4.46 9.53
CA HIS A 78 6.67 5.68 8.76
C HIS A 78 5.29 6.32 8.49
N HIS A 79 5.14 7.61 8.79
CA HIS A 79 3.84 8.30 8.76
C HIS A 79 3.10 8.16 7.41
N LEU A 80 3.81 8.26 6.27
CA LEU A 80 3.21 8.02 4.96
C LEU A 80 2.67 6.59 4.79
N ILE A 81 3.40 5.57 5.26
CA ILE A 81 2.99 4.16 5.17
C ILE A 81 1.79 3.91 6.08
N VAL A 82 1.84 4.40 7.32
CA VAL A 82 0.73 4.28 8.28
C VAL A 82 -0.54 4.93 7.70
N ASN A 83 -0.45 6.17 7.25
CA ASN A 83 -1.60 6.89 6.69
C ASN A 83 -2.11 6.22 5.41
N PHE A 84 -1.21 5.73 4.55
CA PHE A 84 -1.59 5.01 3.34
C PHE A 84 -2.34 3.72 3.67
N ASN A 85 -1.89 2.93 4.64
CA ASN A 85 -2.56 1.70 5.04
C ASN A 85 -3.98 1.97 5.58
N VAL A 86 -4.14 3.00 6.42
CA VAL A 86 -5.48 3.39 6.91
C VAL A 86 -6.40 3.77 5.75
N MET A 87 -5.93 4.62 4.83
CA MET A 87 -6.75 5.01 3.67
C MET A 87 -7.00 3.85 2.70
N GLN A 88 -6.06 2.92 2.58
CA GLN A 88 -6.24 1.72 1.77
C GLN A 88 -7.35 0.84 2.34
N GLU A 89 -7.39 0.63 3.65
CA GLU A 89 -8.45 -0.13 4.32
C GLU A 89 -9.83 0.51 4.10
N GLU A 90 -9.94 1.83 4.26
CA GLU A 90 -11.19 2.58 4.01
C GLU A 90 -11.66 2.45 2.56
N VAL A 91 -10.75 2.61 1.59
CA VAL A 91 -11.08 2.46 0.16
C VAL A 91 -11.44 1.02 -0.18
N SER A 92 -10.77 0.04 0.40
CA SER A 92 -11.13 -1.38 0.24
C SER A 92 -12.52 -1.68 0.78
N TYR A 93 -12.87 -1.15 1.96
CA TYR A 93 -14.20 -1.29 2.52
C TYR A 93 -15.28 -0.70 1.61
N LEU A 94 -15.08 0.53 1.09
CA LEU A 94 -15.99 1.17 0.13
C LEU A 94 -16.17 0.32 -1.14
N LEU A 95 -15.08 -0.23 -1.68
CA LEU A 95 -15.14 -1.09 -2.86
C LEU A 95 -15.89 -2.40 -2.59
N ASP A 96 -15.73 -2.99 -1.40
CA ASP A 96 -16.43 -4.21 -1.04
C ASP A 96 -17.93 -3.96 -0.79
N GLU A 97 -18.31 -2.83 -0.18
CA GLU A 97 -19.72 -2.42 -0.10
C GLU A 97 -20.34 -2.23 -1.49
N LEU A 98 -19.61 -1.62 -2.42
CA LEU A 98 -20.05 -1.42 -3.79
C LEU A 98 -20.22 -2.75 -4.53
N LYS A 99 -19.26 -3.68 -4.43
CA LYS A 99 -19.38 -5.04 -4.99
C LYS A 99 -20.61 -5.74 -4.44
N ASN A 100 -20.81 -5.72 -3.12
CA ASN A 100 -21.96 -6.35 -2.47
C ASN A 100 -23.31 -5.78 -2.95
N ARG A 101 -23.36 -4.48 -3.29
CA ARG A 101 -24.55 -3.84 -3.88
C ARG A 101 -24.76 -4.18 -5.34
N LEU A 102 -23.68 -4.36 -6.11
CA LEU A 102 -23.71 -4.71 -7.54
C LEU A 102 -23.96 -6.20 -7.79
N GLU A 103 -23.59 -7.07 -6.85
CA GLU A 103 -24.00 -8.49 -6.79
C GLU A 103 -25.47 -8.65 -6.39
N LEU A 104 -26.35 -7.86 -7.03
CA LEU A 104 -27.80 -7.82 -6.89
C LEU A 104 -28.41 -9.16 -6.45
N LYS A 105 -29.09 -9.13 -5.29
CA LYS A 105 -30.24 -10.02 -5.06
C LYS A 105 -31.29 -9.81 -6.14
#